data_AF-A0A9D6U2P6-F1
#
_entry.id   AF-A0A9D6U2P6-F1
#
_cell.length_a   1.000
_cell.length_b   1.000
_cell.length_c   1.000
_cell.angle_alpha   90.00
_cell.angle_beta   90.00
_cell.angle_gamma   90.00
#
_symmetry.space_group_name_H-M   'P 1'
#
loop_
_entity.id
_entity.type
_entity.pdbx_description
1 polymer ?
#
loop_
_entity_poly.entity_id
_entity_poly.type
_entity_poly.pdbx_seq_one_letter_code
_entity_poly.pdbx_strand_id
1 'polypeptide(L)'
;MQAFSALLFFLAVAAAAPDWQCRPTPQDALGPFYKPNAPERASVGQGYVLQGVVKSAKDCAPLAGAKIEFWLAGPDGNYDDAHRATMTADKSGAYRFESNFPPNYSSRPPHIHIKVSAPGFRALVRQHYPKEGQTQGTFDLVLVPAG
;
A
#
# COMPACT_ATOMS: atom_id res chain seq x y z
N MET A 1 15.02 39.17 -48.81
CA MET A 1 13.75 38.41 -48.98
C MET A 1 14.12 36.95 -49.16
N GLN A 2 13.72 35.94 -48.40
CA GLN A 2 12.89 35.77 -47.20
C GLN A 2 13.47 34.52 -46.49
N ALA A 3 13.66 34.55 -45.17
CA ALA A 3 14.10 33.38 -44.42
C ALA A 3 12.88 32.51 -44.10
N PHE A 4 12.87 31.26 -44.56
CA PHE A 4 11.85 30.27 -44.22
C PHE A 4 12.15 29.71 -42.83
N SER A 5 11.37 30.12 -41.82
CA SER A 5 11.32 29.45 -40.52
C SER A 5 10.58 28.12 -40.68
N ALA A 6 11.28 27.01 -40.51
CA ALA A 6 10.67 25.70 -40.38
C ALA A 6 10.14 25.54 -38.94
N LEU A 7 8.81 25.56 -38.79
CA LEU A 7 8.15 25.30 -37.52
C LEU A 7 8.11 23.77 -37.30
N LEU A 8 8.99 23.26 -36.43
CA LEU A 8 8.99 21.86 -36.00
C LEU A 8 7.78 21.62 -35.07
N PHE A 9 6.76 20.92 -35.57
CA PHE A 9 5.68 20.39 -34.74
C PHE A 9 6.15 19.12 -34.03
N PHE A 10 6.40 19.20 -32.71
CA PHE A 10 6.52 18.02 -31.87
C PHE A 10 5.12 17.44 -31.61
N LEU A 11 4.76 16.37 -32.32
CA LEU A 11 3.63 15.52 -31.96
C LEU A 11 3.99 14.76 -30.67
N ALA A 12 3.47 15.22 -29.54
CA ALA A 12 3.53 14.45 -28.31
C ALA A 12 2.66 13.19 -28.48
N VAL A 13 3.29 12.03 -28.64
CA VAL A 13 2.61 10.75 -28.57
C VAL A 13 2.22 10.53 -27.11
N ALA A 14 0.96 10.77 -26.78
CA ALA A 14 0.42 10.39 -25.49
C ALA A 14 0.44 8.86 -25.41
N ALA A 15 1.25 8.30 -24.51
CA ALA A 15 1.17 6.88 -24.20
C ALA A 15 -0.25 6.57 -23.69
N ALA A 16 -0.94 5.63 -24.33
CA ALA A 16 -2.24 5.18 -23.86
C ALA A 16 -2.09 4.67 -22.42
N ALA A 17 -2.90 5.18 -21.50
CA ALA A 17 -2.95 4.65 -20.15
C ALA A 17 -3.38 3.17 -20.22
N PRO A 18 -2.72 2.27 -19.49
CA PRO A 18 -3.13 0.87 -19.44
C PRO A 18 -4.58 0.73 -18.97
N ASP A 19 -5.33 -0.17 -19.61
CA ASP A 19 -6.73 -0.44 -19.31
C ASP A 19 -6.85 -1.28 -18.03
N TRP A 20 -6.97 -0.60 -16.89
CA TRP A 20 -7.14 -1.22 -15.59
C TRP A 20 -8.63 -1.34 -15.25
N GLN A 21 -9.11 -2.57 -15.04
CA GLN A 21 -10.48 -2.82 -14.57
C GLN A 21 -10.68 -2.39 -13.10
N CYS A 22 -9.62 -2.44 -12.29
CA CYS A 22 -9.61 -1.92 -10.93
C CYS A 22 -8.61 -0.78 -10.80
N ARG A 23 -9.05 0.34 -10.21
CA ARG A 23 -8.18 1.49 -9.96
C ARG A 23 -6.99 1.07 -9.08
N PRO A 24 -5.74 1.17 -9.57
CA PRO A 24 -4.57 0.83 -8.76
C PRO A 24 -4.50 1.63 -7.46
N THR A 25 -4.01 1.01 -6.39
CA THR A 25 -3.71 1.73 -5.16
C THR A 25 -2.49 2.64 -5.39
N PRO A 26 -2.59 3.96 -5.15
CA PRO A 26 -1.46 4.86 -5.37
C PRO A 26 -0.33 4.59 -4.38
N GLN A 27 0.91 4.72 -4.85
CA GLN A 27 2.10 4.63 -3.99
C GLN A 27 2.09 5.74 -2.93
N ASP A 28 2.67 5.46 -1.77
CA ASP A 28 2.96 6.42 -0.72
C ASP A 28 4.43 6.26 -0.28
N ALA A 29 4.92 7.16 0.57
CA ALA A 29 6.29 7.10 1.07
C ALA A 29 6.52 5.87 1.96
N LEU A 30 7.66 5.19 1.76
CA LEU A 30 8.14 4.11 2.63
C LEU A 30 8.41 4.62 4.06
N GLY A 31 8.88 5.85 4.18
CA GLY A 31 9.35 6.39 5.45
C GLY A 31 10.67 5.75 5.90
N PRO A 32 11.29 6.30 6.96
CA PRO A 32 12.64 5.91 7.38
C PRO A 32 12.68 4.64 8.23
N PHE A 33 11.52 4.15 8.69
CA PHE A 33 11.45 3.09 9.71
C PHE A 33 11.13 1.71 9.16
N TYR A 34 11.15 1.50 7.85
CA TYR A 34 10.97 0.15 7.28
C TYR A 34 12.14 -0.76 7.69
N LYS A 35 11.81 -1.99 8.11
CA LYS A 35 12.77 -3.08 8.32
C LYS A 35 12.20 -4.35 7.65
N PRO A 36 12.99 -5.07 6.85
CA PRO A 36 12.55 -6.35 6.27
C PRO A 36 12.46 -7.45 7.34
N ASN A 37 11.84 -8.58 6.98
CA ASN A 37 11.80 -9.81 7.77
C ASN A 37 11.08 -9.66 9.12
N ALA A 38 9.99 -8.87 9.15
CA ALA A 38 9.12 -8.81 10.32
C ALA A 38 8.49 -10.19 10.62
N PRO A 39 8.22 -10.53 11.90
CA PRO A 39 7.62 -11.81 12.27
C PRO A 39 6.28 -12.07 11.56
N GLU A 40 6.00 -13.32 11.22
CA GLU A 40 4.69 -13.73 10.69
C GLU A 40 3.65 -13.76 11.82
N ARG A 41 2.67 -12.85 11.75
CA ARG A 41 1.58 -12.74 12.74
C ARG A 41 0.46 -11.85 12.23
N ALA A 42 -0.77 -12.14 12.67
CA ALA A 42 -1.94 -11.34 12.31
C ALA A 42 -2.20 -10.16 13.25
N SER A 43 -1.49 -10.08 14.38
CA SER A 43 -1.69 -9.04 15.38
C SER A 43 -0.38 -8.56 16.02
N VAL A 44 -0.31 -7.27 16.30
CA VAL A 44 0.76 -6.62 17.07
C VAL A 44 0.22 -5.79 18.24
N GLY A 45 -1.08 -5.92 18.54
CA GLY A 45 -1.77 -5.11 19.53
C GLY A 45 -3.28 -5.28 19.44
N GLN A 46 -4.02 -4.38 20.06
CA GLN A 46 -5.49 -4.39 20.12
C GLN A 46 -6.03 -2.97 19.95
N GLY A 47 -7.21 -2.83 19.33
CA GLY A 47 -7.94 -1.56 19.25
C GLY A 47 -8.19 -1.04 17.83
N TYR A 48 -7.43 -1.52 16.83
CA TYR A 48 -7.71 -1.23 15.43
C TYR A 48 -7.53 -2.45 14.54
N VAL A 49 -8.56 -2.77 13.74
CA VAL A 49 -8.53 -3.85 12.75
C VAL A 49 -8.50 -3.26 11.34
N LEU A 50 -7.45 -3.56 10.59
CA LEU A 50 -7.37 -3.25 9.16
C LEU A 50 -7.57 -4.53 8.35
N GLN A 51 -8.57 -4.54 7.48
CA GLN A 51 -8.88 -5.70 6.65
C GLN A 51 -9.17 -5.30 5.21
N GLY A 52 -9.13 -6.25 4.30
CA GLY A 52 -9.44 -6.02 2.89
C GLY A 52 -8.99 -7.18 2.02
N VAL A 53 -8.94 -6.94 0.71
CA VAL A 53 -8.49 -7.92 -0.27
C VAL A 53 -7.35 -7.34 -1.11
N VAL A 54 -6.31 -8.14 -1.33
CA VAL A 54 -5.26 -7.84 -2.30
C VAL A 54 -5.75 -8.25 -3.68
N LYS A 55 -5.74 -7.33 -4.65
CA LYS A 55 -6.30 -7.51 -5.99
C LYS A 55 -5.33 -7.11 -7.09
N SER A 56 -5.53 -7.65 -8.28
CA SER A 56 -4.90 -7.20 -9.51
C SER A 56 -5.64 -5.99 -10.10
N ALA A 57 -4.90 -4.97 -10.53
CA ALA A 57 -5.48 -3.83 -11.25
C ALA A 57 -6.01 -4.22 -12.65
N LYS A 58 -5.45 -5.27 -13.25
CA LYS A 58 -5.77 -5.71 -14.62
C LYS A 58 -7.22 -6.15 -14.75
N ASP A 59 -7.68 -6.95 -13.80
CA ASP A 59 -8.90 -7.75 -13.90
C ASP A 59 -9.67 -7.84 -12.57
N CYS A 60 -9.29 -7.06 -11.57
CA CYS A 60 -9.85 -7.09 -10.21
C CYS A 60 -9.73 -8.44 -9.49
N ALA A 61 -9.01 -9.41 -10.06
CA ALA A 61 -8.90 -10.75 -9.50
C ALA A 61 -8.15 -10.72 -8.15
N PRO A 62 -8.59 -11.50 -7.14
CA PRO A 62 -7.89 -11.59 -5.88
C PRO A 62 -6.51 -12.24 -6.04
N LEU A 63 -5.54 -11.75 -5.26
CA LEU A 63 -4.16 -12.21 -5.28
C LEU A 63 -3.86 -13.05 -4.04
N ALA A 64 -4.14 -14.35 -4.15
CA ALA A 64 -3.78 -15.31 -3.11
C ALA A 64 -2.26 -15.39 -2.92
N GLY A 65 -1.82 -15.53 -1.68
CA GLY A 65 -0.41 -15.66 -1.35
C GLY A 65 0.40 -14.36 -1.42
N ALA A 66 -0.24 -13.21 -1.69
CA ALA A 66 0.43 -11.92 -1.64
C ALA A 66 1.00 -11.68 -0.23
N LYS A 67 2.29 -11.32 -0.15
CA LYS A 67 2.96 -10.99 1.11
C LYS A 67 2.67 -9.54 1.46
N ILE A 68 2.19 -9.30 2.67
CA ILE A 68 1.83 -7.99 3.22
C ILE A 68 2.69 -7.76 4.46
N GLU A 69 3.45 -6.67 4.48
CA GLU A 69 4.29 -6.25 5.60
C GLU A 69 3.70 -4.97 6.21
N PHE A 70 3.45 -5.00 7.52
CA PHE A 70 2.90 -3.89 8.30
C PHE A 70 3.92 -3.37 9.30
N TRP A 71 3.97 -2.05 9.46
CA TRP A 71 4.66 -1.41 10.58
C TRP A 71 3.96 -0.11 10.99
N LEU A 72 3.98 0.19 12.27
CA LEU A 72 3.38 1.40 12.85
C LEU A 72 4.11 1.80 14.13
N ALA A 73 3.86 3.02 14.60
CA ALA A 73 4.28 3.44 15.93
C ALA A 73 3.46 2.71 17.01
N GLY A 74 4.14 2.28 18.06
CA GLY A 74 3.51 1.74 19.26
C GLY A 74 2.75 2.80 20.05
N PRO A 75 2.05 2.42 21.13
CA PRO A 75 1.28 3.35 21.96
C PRO A 75 2.10 4.50 22.58
N ASP A 76 3.40 4.31 22.75
CA ASP A 76 4.34 5.32 23.25
C ASP A 76 4.85 6.28 22.16
N GLY A 77 4.43 6.08 20.91
CA GLY A 77 4.84 6.87 19.75
C GLY A 77 6.13 6.40 19.08
N ASN A 78 6.77 5.33 19.56
CA ASN A 78 8.03 4.85 19.00
C ASN A 78 7.81 3.74 17.96
N TYR A 79 8.71 3.69 16.98
CA TYR A 79 8.81 2.55 16.06
C TYR A 79 9.75 1.50 16.66
N ASP A 80 9.21 0.33 17.00
CA ASP A 80 9.96 -0.81 17.53
C ASP A 80 9.79 -2.05 16.63
N ASP A 81 10.31 -3.20 17.08
CA ASP A 81 10.12 -4.47 16.37
C ASP A 81 8.85 -5.22 16.83
N ALA A 82 8.27 -4.83 17.97
CA ALA A 82 7.03 -5.39 18.50
C ALA A 82 5.80 -4.98 17.69
N HIS A 83 5.84 -3.86 16.96
CA HIS A 83 4.77 -3.33 16.11
C HIS A 83 5.03 -3.54 14.61
N ARG A 84 5.61 -4.70 14.26
CA ARG A 84 5.88 -5.13 12.87
C ARG A 84 5.33 -6.51 12.59
N ALA A 85 4.68 -6.69 11.45
CA ALA A 85 4.12 -7.98 11.07
C ALA A 85 4.31 -8.27 9.59
N THR A 86 4.50 -9.55 9.27
CA THR A 86 4.33 -10.09 7.93
C THR A 86 3.08 -10.96 7.93
N MET A 87 2.29 -10.86 6.87
CA MET A 87 1.11 -11.68 6.63
C MET A 87 1.12 -12.17 5.19
N THR A 88 0.44 -13.28 4.97
CA THR A 88 0.17 -13.81 3.63
C THR A 88 -1.33 -13.74 3.39
N ALA A 89 -1.74 -13.10 2.30
CA ALA A 89 -3.14 -13.05 1.89
C ALA A 89 -3.67 -14.46 1.62
N ASP A 90 -4.90 -14.74 2.04
CA ASP A 90 -5.49 -16.07 1.93
C ASP A 90 -5.89 -16.43 0.48
N LYS A 91 -6.56 -17.58 0.30
CA LYS A 91 -6.99 -18.05 -1.03
C LYS A 91 -7.97 -17.11 -1.75
N SER A 92 -8.66 -16.25 -1.02
CA SER A 92 -9.54 -15.20 -1.55
C SER A 92 -8.83 -13.85 -1.68
N GLY A 93 -7.52 -13.79 -1.46
CA GLY A 93 -6.73 -12.57 -1.40
C GLY A 93 -6.99 -11.74 -0.13
N ALA A 94 -7.75 -12.26 0.83
CA ALA A 94 -8.16 -11.51 2.00
C ALA A 94 -7.05 -11.45 3.05
N TYR A 95 -7.06 -10.35 3.81
CA TYR A 95 -6.22 -10.15 4.98
C TYR A 95 -7.01 -9.48 6.10
N ARG A 96 -6.61 -9.77 7.35
CA ARG A 96 -7.12 -9.10 8.56
C ARG A 96 -5.97 -8.92 9.55
N PHE A 97 -5.51 -7.68 9.69
CA PHE A 97 -4.44 -7.29 10.58
C PHE A 97 -5.00 -6.53 11.78
N GLU A 98 -4.51 -6.81 12.98
CA GLU A 98 -4.93 -6.13 14.19
C GLU A 98 -3.76 -5.47 14.92
N SER A 99 -3.94 -4.21 15.31
CA SER A 99 -2.93 -3.41 15.99
C SER A 99 -3.54 -2.54 17.08
N ASN A 100 -2.70 -1.82 17.81
CA ASN A 100 -3.13 -0.60 18.48
C ASN A 100 -3.64 0.43 17.45
N PHE A 101 -4.48 1.36 17.91
CA PHE A 101 -4.68 2.60 17.17
C PHE A 101 -3.35 3.38 17.17
N PRO A 102 -2.80 3.77 16.00
CA PRO A 102 -1.53 4.50 15.97
C PRO A 102 -1.71 5.88 16.62
N PRO A 103 -0.74 6.36 17.42
CA PRO A 103 -0.77 7.74 17.89
C PRO A 103 -0.47 8.72 16.74
N ASN A 104 -0.69 10.01 16.98
CA ASN A 104 -0.10 11.06 16.14
C ASN A 104 1.42 10.94 16.18
N TYR A 105 2.07 11.07 15.02
CA TYR A 105 3.52 11.01 14.93
C TYR A 105 4.07 12.33 14.40
N SER A 106 4.59 13.16 15.31
CA SER A 106 4.99 14.54 15.01
C SER A 106 3.82 15.32 14.37
N SER A 107 4.04 15.97 13.22
CA SER A 107 3.00 16.68 12.47
C SER A 107 2.13 15.79 11.58
N ARG A 108 2.35 14.47 11.57
CA ARG A 108 1.63 13.53 10.70
C ARG A 108 0.46 12.87 11.44
N PRO A 109 -0.68 12.68 10.75
CA PRO A 109 -1.84 11.98 11.33
C PRO A 109 -1.49 10.52 11.64
N PRO A 110 -2.33 9.82 12.43
CA PRO A 110 -2.18 8.41 12.71
C PRO A 110 -2.10 7.60 11.42
N HIS A 111 -1.15 6.67 11.32
CA HIS A 111 -0.98 5.87 10.12
C HIS A 111 -0.39 4.48 10.40
N ILE A 112 -0.75 3.54 9.53
CA ILE A 112 -0.19 2.20 9.45
C ILE A 112 0.51 2.11 8.10
N HIS A 113 1.80 1.83 8.08
CA HIS A 113 2.50 1.58 6.85
C HIS A 113 2.25 0.15 6.36
N ILE A 114 2.20 0.01 5.03
CA ILE A 114 1.89 -1.23 4.33
C ILE A 114 2.87 -1.37 3.17
N LYS A 115 3.48 -2.55 3.04
CA LYS A 115 4.20 -2.95 1.84
C LYS A 115 3.64 -4.28 1.35
N VAL A 116 3.29 -4.36 0.07
CA VAL A 116 2.72 -5.55 -0.54
C VAL A 116 3.59 -6.01 -1.71
N SER A 117 3.81 -7.31 -1.79
CA SER A 117 4.50 -7.95 -2.91
C SER A 117 3.79 -9.24 -3.31
N ALA A 118 3.71 -9.47 -4.62
CA ALA A 118 3.18 -10.70 -5.20
C ALA A 118 3.97 -11.03 -6.48
N PRO A 119 4.17 -12.32 -6.81
CA PRO A 119 4.86 -12.72 -8.04
C PRO A 119 4.19 -12.10 -9.28
N GLY A 120 4.98 -11.48 -10.16
CA GLY A 120 4.47 -10.84 -11.39
C GLY A 120 3.86 -9.44 -11.18
N PHE A 121 3.90 -8.88 -9.97
CA PHE A 121 3.39 -7.56 -9.66
C PHE A 121 4.47 -6.61 -9.16
N ARG A 122 4.29 -5.32 -9.42
CA ARG A 122 5.10 -4.25 -8.83
C ARG A 122 4.80 -4.19 -7.34
N ALA A 123 5.85 -4.09 -6.52
CA ALA A 123 5.67 -3.89 -5.09
C ALA A 123 4.92 -2.58 -4.82
N LEU A 124 3.94 -2.63 -3.93
CA LEU A 124 3.17 -1.49 -3.48
C LEU A 124 3.67 -1.06 -2.11
N VAL A 125 4.00 0.22 -1.95
CA VAL A 125 4.18 0.86 -0.65
C VAL A 125 3.02 1.83 -0.46
N ARG A 126 2.35 1.75 0.69
CA ARG A 126 1.18 2.55 1.01
C ARG A 126 1.12 2.87 2.49
N GLN A 127 0.35 3.89 2.84
CA GLN A 127 -0.06 4.15 4.21
C GLN A 127 -1.59 4.16 4.30
N HIS A 128 -2.10 3.51 5.34
CA HIS A 128 -3.50 3.60 5.77
C HIS A 128 -3.59 4.62 6.89
N TYR A 129 -4.63 5.45 6.88
CA TYR A 129 -4.82 6.55 7.83
C TYR A 129 -6.15 6.33 8.58
N PRO A 130 -6.11 5.64 9.74
CA PRO A 130 -7.28 5.47 10.60
C PRO A 130 -7.90 6.82 10.98
N LYS A 131 -9.24 6.91 10.99
CA LYS A 131 -9.93 8.07 11.54
C LYS A 131 -10.14 7.90 13.04
N GLU A 132 -10.05 8.99 13.78
CA GLU A 132 -10.32 8.99 15.22
C GLU A 132 -11.70 8.42 15.54
N GLY A 133 -11.80 7.64 16.63
CA GLY A 133 -13.01 6.94 17.04
C GLY A 133 -13.33 5.67 16.25
N GLN A 134 -12.59 5.34 15.18
CA GLN A 134 -12.76 4.07 14.48
C GLN A 134 -11.92 2.97 15.11
N THR A 135 -12.53 1.80 15.29
CA THR A 135 -11.86 0.56 15.72
C THR A 135 -11.57 -0.39 14.55
N GLN A 136 -12.02 -0.05 13.34
CA GLN A 136 -11.78 -0.85 12.15
C GLN A 136 -11.73 -0.01 10.87
N GLY A 137 -11.07 -0.54 9.85
CA GLY A 137 -11.04 -0.01 8.49
C GLY A 137 -11.05 -1.14 7.46
N THR A 138 -11.70 -0.89 6.32
CA THR A 138 -11.63 -1.76 5.14
C THR A 138 -10.83 -1.06 4.05
N PHE A 139 -9.80 -1.71 3.51
CA PHE A 139 -8.91 -1.13 2.52
C PHE A 139 -8.42 -2.20 1.53
N ASP A 140 -8.85 -2.11 0.28
CA ASP A 140 -8.35 -3.02 -0.76
C ASP A 140 -6.97 -2.56 -1.27
N LEU A 141 -6.08 -3.52 -1.45
CA LEU A 141 -4.71 -3.31 -1.93
C LEU A 141 -4.62 -3.77 -3.38
N VAL A 142 -4.72 -2.83 -4.33
CA VAL A 142 -4.77 -3.13 -5.76
C VAL A 142 -3.39 -2.95 -6.38
N LEU A 143 -2.74 -4.05 -6.75
CA LEU A 143 -1.39 -4.10 -7.31
C LEU A 143 -1.40 -3.98 -8.83
N VAL A 144 -0.38 -3.31 -9.35
CA VAL A 144 -0.14 -3.17 -10.80
C VAL A 144 0.75 -4.33 -11.27
N PRO A 145 0.37 -5.07 -12.33
CA PRO A 145 1.25 -6.06 -12.96
C PRO A 145 2.61 -5.45 -13.35
N ALA A 146 3.69 -6.23 -13.26
CA ALA A 146 5.05 -5.75 -13.52
C ALA A 146 5.35 -5.51 -15.01
N GLY A 147 4.56 -6.08 -15.92
CA GLY A 147 4.87 -6.13 -17.36
C GLY A 147 5.53 -7.45 -17.72
#